data_AF-E4XST3-F1
#
_entry.id   AF-E4XST3-F1
#
_cell.length_a   1.000
_cell.length_b   1.000
_cell.length_c   1.000
_cell.angle_alpha   90.00
_cell.angle_beta   90.00
_cell.angle_gamma   90.00
#
_symmetry.space_group_name_H-M   'P 1'
#
loop_
_entity.id
_entity.type
_entity.pdbx_description
1 polymer ?
#
loop_
_entity_poly.entity_id
_entity_poly.type
_entity_poly.pdbx_seq_one_letter_code
_entity_poly.pdbx_strand_id
1 'polypeptide(L)'
;MLEFSILAILATCIAGMMTRAQSRKRKREALLPVWERENGKNEIEKWLEGFLAKLKRTSTRTEKCRLILAVERMQFEDDWYAAWWKHVRFGEENVKILDTGINVGKKDLQKIKITEFQKELLKSNASLKNQLIGHSEIKEEKGEWQIPAELKTKIISEGGEALIFSEKFGICENAVRVQIFDPFLFSNNFGLNFLTWKINFEKDYEQATNKEQSGKANQMPKYKNIIKNFVNIELFHKKDLKKEDCIGMGHNYGKGWRRFENCFEGRKNWN
;
A
#
# COMPACT_ATOMS: atom_id res chain seq x y z
N MET A 1 -9.08 -6.80 -64.42
CA MET A 1 -7.67 -6.84 -63.94
C MET A 1 -7.18 -5.52 -63.35
N LEU A 2 -7.54 -4.36 -63.93
CA LEU A 2 -7.10 -3.05 -63.42
C LEU A 2 -7.62 -2.73 -61.99
N GLU A 3 -8.89 -3.05 -61.71
CA GLU A 3 -9.52 -2.77 -60.40
C GLU A 3 -8.89 -3.55 -59.23
N PHE A 4 -8.55 -4.82 -59.44
CA PHE A 4 -7.86 -5.64 -58.44
C PHE A 4 -6.45 -5.13 -58.13
N SER A 5 -5.77 -4.56 -59.13
CA SER A 5 -4.44 -3.97 -58.97
C SER A 5 -4.50 -2.67 -58.16
N ILE A 6 -5.51 -1.84 -58.39
CA ILE A 6 -5.76 -0.61 -57.63
C ILE A 6 -6.12 -0.91 -56.17
N LEU A 7 -6.97 -1.92 -55.93
CA LEU A 7 -7.30 -2.39 -54.58
C LEU A 7 -6.08 -2.92 -53.81
N ALA A 8 -5.20 -3.67 -54.47
CA ALA A 8 -3.96 -4.17 -53.86
C ALA A 8 -2.97 -3.05 -53.48
N ILE A 9 -2.84 -2.02 -54.34
CA ILE A 9 -2.00 -0.85 -54.06
C ILE A 9 -2.58 -0.03 -52.90
N LEU A 10 -3.89 0.22 -52.89
CA LEU A 10 -4.56 0.89 -51.77
C LEU A 10 -4.40 0.13 -50.46
N ALA A 11 -4.59 -1.20 -50.47
CA ALA A 11 -4.43 -2.03 -49.28
C ALA A 11 -2.99 -2.00 -48.72
N THR A 12 -1.97 -2.05 -49.58
CA THR A 12 -0.56 -1.98 -49.16
C THR A 12 -0.16 -0.60 -48.66
N CYS A 13 -0.67 0.48 -49.28
CA CYS A 13 -0.49 1.84 -48.77
C CYS A 13 -1.14 2.04 -47.39
N ILE A 14 -2.37 1.56 -47.20
CA ILE A 14 -3.07 1.63 -45.91
C ILE A 14 -2.32 0.82 -44.84
N ALA A 15 -1.89 -0.40 -45.15
CA ALA A 15 -1.11 -1.22 -44.23
C ALA A 15 0.22 -0.54 -43.84
N GLY A 16 0.93 0.07 -44.79
CA GLY A 16 2.14 0.84 -44.53
C GLY A 16 1.91 2.07 -43.65
N MET A 17 0.81 2.80 -43.88
CA MET A 17 0.40 3.94 -43.06
C MET A 17 0.02 3.51 -41.63
N MET A 18 -0.74 2.42 -41.49
CA MET A 18 -1.09 1.85 -40.18
C MET A 18 0.15 1.41 -39.41
N THR A 19 1.11 0.77 -40.08
CA THR A 19 2.38 0.33 -39.46
C THR A 19 3.20 1.52 -38.97
N ARG A 20 3.30 2.59 -39.77
CA ARG A 20 3.97 3.84 -39.35
C ARG A 20 3.23 4.54 -38.21
N ALA A 21 1.91 4.58 -38.24
CA ALA A 21 1.09 5.16 -37.17
C ALA A 21 1.26 4.38 -35.86
N GLN A 22 1.25 3.05 -35.90
CA GLN A 22 1.52 2.19 -34.75
C GLN A 22 2.94 2.37 -34.21
N SER A 23 3.95 2.48 -35.08
CA SER A 23 5.34 2.76 -34.68
C SER A 23 5.47 4.11 -33.97
N ARG A 24 4.83 5.16 -34.49
CA ARG A 24 4.79 6.49 -33.84
C ARG A 24 4.03 6.47 -32.52
N LYS A 25 2.90 5.75 -32.43
CA LYS A 25 2.14 5.55 -31.19
C LYS A 25 3.03 4.89 -30.12
N ARG A 26 3.69 3.78 -30.45
CA ARG A 26 4.61 3.08 -29.54
C ARG A 26 5.78 3.96 -29.08
N LYS A 27 6.37 4.75 -29.97
CA LYS A 27 7.44 5.71 -29.60
C LYS A 27 6.93 6.79 -28.64
N ARG A 28 5.72 7.31 -28.84
CA ARG A 28 5.11 8.29 -27.93
C ARG A 28 4.76 7.66 -26.59
N GLU A 29 4.19 6.47 -26.57
CA GLU A 29 3.88 5.73 -25.33
C GLU A 29 5.13 5.40 -24.51
N ALA A 30 6.25 5.08 -25.16
CA ALA A 30 7.52 4.84 -24.49
C ALA A 30 8.05 6.06 -23.72
N LEU A 31 7.66 7.29 -24.13
CA LEU A 31 8.01 8.54 -23.46
C LEU A 31 7.06 8.88 -22.30
N LEU A 32 5.91 8.23 -22.20
CA LEU A 32 5.00 8.44 -21.07
C LEU A 32 5.51 7.69 -19.83
N PRO A 33 5.33 8.26 -18.63
CA PRO A 33 5.48 7.52 -17.39
C PRO A 33 4.58 6.28 -17.38
N VAL A 34 5.00 5.21 -16.71
CA VAL A 34 4.29 3.92 -16.74
C VAL A 34 2.82 4.05 -16.34
N TRP A 35 2.50 4.84 -15.31
CA TRP A 35 1.12 5.06 -14.84
C TRP A 35 0.22 5.84 -15.80
N GLU A 36 0.76 6.45 -16.85
CA GLU A 36 -0.01 7.15 -17.90
C GLU A 36 -0.21 6.29 -19.15
N ARG A 37 0.42 5.11 -19.23
CA ARG A 37 0.32 4.20 -20.37
C ARG A 37 -0.96 3.36 -20.30
N GLU A 38 -1.45 2.96 -21.47
CA GLU A 38 -2.62 2.08 -21.63
C GLU A 38 -2.45 0.75 -20.86
N ASN A 39 -1.24 0.21 -20.83
CA ASN A 39 -0.87 -1.03 -20.11
C ASN A 39 -0.23 -0.79 -18.72
N GLY A 40 -0.23 0.45 -18.23
CA GLY A 40 0.53 0.87 -17.04
C GLY A 40 0.21 0.10 -15.77
N LYS A 41 -1.07 -0.20 -15.56
CA LYS A 41 -1.52 -1.01 -14.41
C LYS A 41 -0.90 -2.40 -14.44
N ASN A 42 -0.92 -3.08 -15.58
CA ASN A 42 -0.36 -4.43 -15.72
C ASN A 42 1.17 -4.42 -15.54
N GLU A 43 1.86 -3.36 -15.98
CA GLU A 43 3.30 -3.19 -15.74
C GLU A 43 3.61 -3.02 -14.24
N ILE A 44 2.83 -2.21 -13.53
CA ILE A 44 2.98 -2.02 -12.08
C ILE A 44 2.64 -3.30 -11.32
N GLU A 45 1.58 -4.04 -11.69
CA GLU A 45 1.21 -5.30 -11.04
C GLU A 45 2.33 -6.34 -11.15
N LYS A 46 2.90 -6.52 -12.35
CA LYS A 46 4.02 -7.45 -12.57
C LYS A 46 5.25 -7.05 -11.77
N TRP A 47 5.59 -5.76 -11.78
CA TRP A 47 6.70 -5.25 -10.98
C TRP A 47 6.45 -5.49 -9.48
N LEU A 48 5.23 -5.20 -8.99
CA LEU A 48 4.86 -5.32 -7.59
C LEU A 48 4.99 -6.76 -7.10
N GLU A 49 4.49 -7.73 -7.86
CA GLU A 49 4.58 -9.15 -7.50
C GLU A 49 6.05 -9.58 -7.32
N GLY A 50 6.92 -9.25 -8.28
CA GLY A 50 8.34 -9.55 -8.20
C GLY A 50 9.08 -8.76 -7.12
N PHE A 51 8.67 -7.51 -6.88
CA PHE A 51 9.28 -6.63 -5.88
C PHE A 51 8.93 -7.08 -4.46
N LEU A 52 7.65 -7.31 -4.15
CA LEU A 52 7.22 -7.78 -2.84
C LEU A 52 7.82 -9.15 -2.49
N ALA A 53 8.09 -10.01 -3.48
CA ALA A 53 8.66 -11.34 -3.24
C ALA A 53 10.08 -11.28 -2.67
N LYS A 54 10.79 -10.19 -2.96
CA LYS A 54 12.15 -9.91 -2.50
C LYS A 54 12.19 -9.29 -1.11
N LEU A 55 11.05 -8.77 -0.62
CA LEU A 55 10.96 -8.17 0.70
C LEU A 55 10.78 -9.27 1.75
N LYS A 56 11.76 -9.37 2.65
CA LYS A 56 11.76 -10.30 3.77
C LYS A 56 12.10 -9.58 5.05
N ARG A 57 11.42 -9.92 6.13
CA ARG A 57 11.61 -9.26 7.43
C ARG A 57 11.38 -10.24 8.58
N THR A 58 12.22 -10.14 9.62
CA THR A 58 11.94 -10.79 10.91
C THR A 58 10.96 -9.94 11.71
N SER A 59 10.22 -10.55 12.63
CA SER A 59 9.31 -9.82 13.52
C SER A 59 9.38 -10.43 14.92
N THR A 60 9.53 -9.57 15.93
CA THR A 60 9.52 -9.95 17.35
C THR A 60 8.12 -9.82 17.96
N ARG A 61 7.17 -9.18 17.26
CA ARG A 61 5.78 -9.09 17.70
C ARG A 61 5.17 -10.49 17.81
N THR A 62 4.37 -10.72 18.83
CA THR A 62 3.59 -11.96 19.00
C THR A 62 2.21 -11.82 18.35
N GLU A 63 1.47 -12.92 18.20
CA GLU A 63 0.08 -12.90 17.72
C GLU A 63 -0.78 -11.94 18.54
N LYS A 64 -0.53 -11.86 19.86
CA LYS A 64 -1.18 -10.90 20.75
C LYS A 64 -0.90 -9.45 20.34
N CYS A 65 0.36 -9.09 20.09
CA CYS A 65 0.72 -7.74 19.61
C CYS A 65 0.06 -7.42 18.27
N ARG A 66 -0.01 -8.40 17.37
CA ARG A 66 -0.61 -8.26 16.04
C ARG A 66 -2.12 -8.05 16.10
N LEU A 67 -2.80 -8.74 17.02
CA LEU A 67 -4.23 -8.55 17.27
C LEU A 67 -4.53 -7.13 17.79
N ILE A 68 -3.71 -6.60 18.69
CA ILE A 68 -3.82 -5.21 19.18
C ILE A 68 -3.67 -4.22 18.02
N LEU A 69 -2.60 -4.37 17.21
CA LEU A 69 -2.37 -3.53 16.04
C LEU A 69 -3.46 -3.64 14.96
N ALA A 70 -4.09 -4.82 14.85
CA ALA A 70 -5.20 -4.99 13.94
C ALA A 70 -6.41 -4.15 14.37
N VAL A 71 -6.61 -3.93 15.67
CA VAL A 71 -7.68 -3.06 16.18
C VAL A 71 -7.36 -1.58 15.91
N GLU A 72 -6.09 -1.16 16.04
CA GLU A 72 -5.65 0.22 15.71
C GLU A 72 -5.96 0.64 14.25
N ARG A 73 -6.10 -0.33 13.34
CA ARG A 73 -6.44 -0.07 11.93
C ARG A 73 -7.93 -0.13 11.63
N MET A 74 -8.75 -0.56 12.59
CA MET A 74 -10.19 -0.65 12.39
C MET A 74 -10.82 0.71 12.43
N GLN A 75 -11.92 0.86 11.68
CA GLN A 75 -12.78 2.02 11.82
C GLN A 75 -13.65 1.86 13.08
N PHE A 76 -13.61 2.87 13.95
CA PHE A 76 -14.45 2.96 15.13
C PHE A 76 -15.76 3.67 14.76
N GLU A 77 -16.87 3.32 15.42
CA GLU A 77 -18.15 4.00 15.23
C GLU A 77 -18.12 5.48 15.68
N ASP A 78 -17.27 5.78 16.68
CA ASP A 78 -17.06 7.10 17.25
C ASP A 78 -15.56 7.33 17.48
N ASP A 79 -15.04 8.47 17.07
CA ASP A 79 -13.63 8.87 17.23
C ASP A 79 -13.20 8.88 18.71
N TRP A 80 -14.11 9.18 19.64
CA TRP A 80 -13.84 9.12 21.08
C TRP A 80 -13.53 7.68 21.54
N TYR A 81 -14.14 6.67 20.93
CA TYR A 81 -13.86 5.28 21.27
C TYR A 81 -12.44 4.88 20.86
N ALA A 82 -11.95 5.40 19.73
CA ALA A 82 -10.57 5.19 19.29
C ALA A 82 -9.56 5.80 20.28
N ALA A 83 -9.90 6.94 20.90
CA ALA A 83 -9.07 7.57 21.91
C ALA A 83 -9.10 6.85 23.28
N TRP A 84 -10.21 6.19 23.62
CA TRP A 84 -10.46 5.70 24.99
C TRP A 84 -10.20 4.23 25.19
N TRP A 85 -10.24 3.40 24.14
CA TRP A 85 -10.14 1.96 24.35
C TRP A 85 -8.84 1.55 25.05
N LYS A 86 -8.98 0.65 26.03
CA LYS A 86 -7.86 0.13 26.83
C LYS A 86 -7.70 -1.37 26.71
N HIS A 87 -8.78 -2.08 26.46
CA HIS A 87 -8.78 -3.52 26.35
C HIS A 87 -9.62 -4.00 25.18
N VAL A 88 -9.30 -5.19 24.72
CA VAL A 88 -10.04 -5.89 23.68
C VAL A 88 -10.27 -7.33 24.08
N ARG A 89 -11.36 -7.91 23.56
CA ARG A 89 -11.65 -9.34 23.70
C ARG A 89 -12.16 -9.89 22.39
N PHE A 90 -11.41 -10.83 21.81
CA PHE A 90 -11.76 -11.46 20.55
C PHE A 90 -12.65 -12.68 20.76
N GLY A 91 -13.88 -12.62 20.28
CA GLY A 91 -14.78 -13.76 20.18
C GLY A 91 -14.62 -14.53 18.87
N GLU A 92 -15.63 -15.31 18.49
CA GLU A 92 -15.65 -16.05 17.22
C GLU A 92 -15.88 -15.16 16.01
N GLU A 93 -16.84 -14.26 16.12
CA GLU A 93 -17.28 -13.43 14.99
C GLU A 93 -16.97 -11.95 15.18
N ASN A 94 -16.66 -11.53 16.40
CA ASN A 94 -16.55 -10.14 16.76
C ASN A 94 -15.48 -9.90 17.82
N VAL A 95 -14.88 -8.72 17.79
CA VAL A 95 -14.04 -8.18 18.84
C VAL A 95 -14.85 -7.18 19.67
N LYS A 96 -14.80 -7.33 21.00
CA LYS A 96 -15.32 -6.33 21.93
C LYS A 96 -14.22 -5.33 22.24
N ILE A 97 -14.54 -4.05 22.16
CA ILE A 97 -13.67 -2.93 22.53
C ILE A 97 -14.14 -2.40 23.88
N LEU A 98 -13.24 -2.30 24.85
CA LEU A 98 -13.57 -1.98 26.23
C LEU A 98 -12.73 -0.81 26.75
N ASP A 99 -13.38 0.06 27.51
CA ASP A 99 -12.72 0.95 28.45
C ASP A 99 -12.78 0.35 29.86
N THR A 100 -11.64 0.34 30.53
CA THR A 100 -11.51 -0.13 31.91
C THR A 100 -10.84 0.93 32.80
N GLY A 101 -10.99 2.21 32.44
CA GLY A 101 -10.50 3.33 33.23
C GLY A 101 -11.01 3.30 34.67
N ILE A 102 -10.18 3.77 35.61
CA ILE A 102 -10.39 3.67 37.06
C ILE A 102 -11.71 4.31 37.53
N ASN A 103 -12.24 5.27 36.78
CA ASN A 103 -13.47 6.02 37.11
C ASN A 103 -14.70 5.63 36.27
N VAL A 104 -14.57 4.65 35.38
CA VAL A 104 -15.62 4.22 34.45
C VAL A 104 -15.71 2.71 34.61
N GLY A 105 -16.63 2.20 35.44
CA GLY A 105 -16.86 0.76 35.54
C GLY A 105 -16.91 0.14 34.14
N LYS A 106 -16.24 -1.01 33.94
CA LYS A 106 -15.99 -1.64 32.62
C LYS A 106 -17.08 -1.33 31.60
N LYS A 107 -16.78 -0.44 30.66
CA LYS A 107 -17.73 -0.02 29.63
C LYS A 107 -17.39 -0.74 28.33
N ASP A 108 -18.31 -1.57 27.87
CA ASP A 108 -18.29 -2.08 26.50
C ASP A 108 -18.51 -0.85 25.60
N LEU A 109 -17.45 -0.40 24.91
CA LEU A 109 -17.51 0.79 24.04
C LEU A 109 -18.24 0.45 22.74
N GLN A 110 -17.83 -0.66 22.11
CA GLN A 110 -18.43 -1.15 20.87
C GLN A 110 -18.05 -2.62 20.60
N LYS A 111 -18.69 -3.19 19.58
CA LYS A 111 -18.45 -4.53 19.09
C LYS A 111 -18.23 -4.48 17.58
N ILE A 112 -17.04 -4.84 17.14
CA ILE A 112 -16.64 -4.79 15.72
C ILE A 112 -16.55 -6.21 15.19
N LYS A 113 -16.92 -6.42 13.92
CA LYS A 113 -16.75 -7.70 13.24
C LYS A 113 -15.26 -8.04 13.12
N ILE A 114 -14.90 -9.29 13.40
CA ILE A 114 -13.51 -9.74 13.28
C ILE A 114 -13.08 -9.87 11.81
N THR A 115 -11.87 -9.41 11.49
CA THR A 115 -11.33 -9.48 10.12
C THR A 115 -10.75 -10.85 9.81
N GLU A 116 -10.57 -11.16 8.52
CA GLU A 116 -9.95 -12.43 8.10
C GLU A 116 -8.51 -12.57 8.62
N PHE A 117 -7.77 -11.46 8.69
CA PHE A 117 -6.43 -11.45 9.27
C PHE A 117 -6.45 -11.82 10.76
N GLN A 118 -7.35 -11.21 11.54
CA GLN A 118 -7.50 -11.51 12.96
C GLN A 118 -7.97 -12.96 13.20
N LYS A 119 -8.85 -13.51 12.34
CA LYS A 119 -9.24 -14.93 12.40
C LYS A 119 -8.03 -15.85 12.21
N GLU A 120 -7.16 -15.55 11.27
CA GLU A 120 -5.96 -16.37 11.02
C GLU A 120 -4.99 -16.30 12.20
N LEU A 121 -4.80 -15.12 12.81
CA LEU A 121 -4.02 -14.97 14.04
C LEU A 121 -4.60 -15.79 15.21
N LEU A 122 -5.92 -15.78 15.41
CA LEU A 122 -6.56 -16.58 16.46
C LEU A 122 -6.50 -18.09 16.20
N LYS A 123 -6.51 -18.52 14.94
CA LYS A 123 -6.26 -19.94 14.61
C LYS A 123 -4.85 -20.37 14.98
N SER A 124 -3.86 -19.50 14.73
CA SER A 124 -2.47 -19.78 15.07
C SER A 124 -2.22 -19.81 16.59
N ASN A 125 -3.03 -19.08 17.38
CA ASN A 125 -2.97 -19.11 18.83
C ASN A 125 -4.37 -18.98 19.46
N ALA A 126 -5.04 -20.12 19.62
CA ALA A 126 -6.40 -20.20 20.15
C ALA A 126 -6.54 -19.72 21.61
N SER A 127 -5.45 -19.69 22.39
CA SER A 127 -5.48 -19.24 23.79
C SER A 127 -5.83 -17.75 23.94
N LEU A 128 -5.63 -16.95 22.87
CA LEU A 128 -5.96 -15.53 22.84
C LEU A 128 -7.46 -15.27 22.65
N LYS A 129 -8.23 -16.30 22.26
CA LYS A 129 -9.68 -16.20 22.09
C LYS A 129 -10.37 -16.04 23.44
N ASN A 130 -11.33 -15.13 23.52
CA ASN A 130 -12.07 -14.73 24.72
C ASN A 130 -11.21 -14.19 25.88
N GLN A 131 -9.88 -14.08 25.69
CA GLN A 131 -8.99 -13.45 26.64
C GLN A 131 -9.19 -11.93 26.61
N LEU A 132 -9.13 -11.29 27.78
CA LEU A 132 -9.04 -9.83 27.88
C LEU A 132 -7.58 -9.43 27.65
N ILE A 133 -7.33 -8.68 26.58
CA ILE A 133 -5.99 -8.23 26.17
C ILE A 133 -5.94 -6.71 26.34
N GLY A 134 -4.94 -6.22 27.07
CA GLY A 134 -4.70 -4.79 27.25
C GLY A 134 -3.95 -4.19 26.06
N HIS A 135 -4.33 -2.97 25.66
CA HIS A 135 -3.63 -2.21 24.62
C HIS A 135 -2.14 -2.04 24.98
N SER A 136 -1.84 -1.73 26.25
CA SER A 136 -0.46 -1.56 26.74
C SER A 136 0.38 -2.85 26.74
N GLU A 137 -0.20 -4.01 26.42
CA GLU A 137 0.57 -5.25 26.27
C GLU A 137 1.37 -5.30 24.96
N ILE A 138 1.12 -4.38 24.02
CA ILE A 138 1.92 -4.27 22.80
C ILE A 138 3.40 -4.07 23.14
N LYS A 139 4.26 -4.82 22.46
CA LYS A 139 5.71 -4.74 22.62
C LYS A 139 6.35 -4.05 21.43
N GLU A 140 7.46 -3.37 21.72
CA GLU A 140 8.32 -2.79 20.70
C GLU A 140 8.77 -3.85 19.68
N GLU A 141 8.78 -3.46 18.41
CA GLU A 141 9.22 -4.31 17.30
C GLU A 141 10.71 -4.11 17.07
N LYS A 142 11.48 -5.21 17.10
CA LYS A 142 12.94 -5.20 16.91
C LYS A 142 13.37 -6.03 15.71
N GLY A 143 12.42 -6.45 14.89
CA GLY A 143 12.67 -7.15 13.64
C GLY A 143 13.46 -6.29 12.65
N GLU A 144 14.13 -6.97 11.74
CA GLU A 144 15.04 -6.36 10.78
C GLU A 144 14.69 -6.77 9.35
N TRP A 145 14.97 -5.87 8.42
CA TRP A 145 14.80 -6.13 7.00
C TRP A 145 15.94 -7.01 6.48
N GLN A 146 15.57 -8.09 5.81
CA GLN A 146 16.49 -9.01 5.13
C GLN A 146 16.50 -8.69 3.63
N ILE A 147 16.99 -7.48 3.30
CA ILE A 147 17.00 -7.00 1.91
C ILE A 147 18.10 -7.69 1.11
N PRO A 148 17.78 -8.28 -0.07
CA PRO A 148 18.80 -8.89 -0.93
C PRO A 148 19.78 -7.84 -1.48
N ALA A 149 20.99 -8.27 -1.81
CA ALA A 149 22.07 -7.37 -2.27
C ALA A 149 21.66 -6.50 -3.47
N GLU A 150 20.85 -7.04 -4.38
CA GLU A 150 20.31 -6.31 -5.55
C GLU A 150 19.43 -5.11 -5.19
N LEU A 151 18.74 -5.14 -4.04
CA LEU A 151 17.87 -4.06 -3.59
C LEU A 151 18.59 -3.11 -2.63
N LYS A 152 19.63 -3.57 -1.93
CA LYS A 152 20.43 -2.73 -1.02
C LYS A 152 21.05 -1.51 -1.73
N THR A 153 21.51 -1.68 -2.97
CA THR A 153 22.08 -0.58 -3.78
C THR A 153 21.04 0.45 -4.20
N LYS A 154 19.74 0.12 -4.10
CA LYS A 154 18.62 1.00 -4.45
C LYS A 154 18.02 1.69 -3.23
N ILE A 155 18.42 1.36 -2.00
CA ILE A 155 17.85 1.98 -0.81
C ILE A 155 18.24 3.47 -0.78
N ILE A 156 17.23 4.33 -0.72
CA ILE A 156 17.39 5.77 -0.47
C ILE A 156 17.41 6.02 1.04
N SER A 157 16.51 5.37 1.78
CA SER A 157 16.40 5.52 3.22
C SER A 157 15.73 4.30 3.85
N GLU A 158 16.15 3.98 5.07
CA GLU A 158 15.56 2.94 5.92
C GLU A 158 15.36 3.53 7.32
N GLY A 159 14.16 3.38 7.89
CA GLY A 159 13.90 3.84 9.26
C GLY A 159 12.45 3.67 9.68
N GLY A 160 12.24 3.31 10.96
CA GLY A 160 10.92 3.07 11.53
C GLY A 160 10.16 1.98 10.78
N GLU A 161 8.93 2.31 10.33
CA GLU A 161 8.04 1.39 9.61
C GLU A 161 8.16 1.46 8.08
N ALA A 162 9.13 2.21 7.54
CA ALA A 162 9.23 2.47 6.11
C ALA A 162 10.61 2.19 5.51
N LEU A 163 10.58 1.64 4.29
CA LEU A 163 11.73 1.51 3.39
C LEU A 163 11.49 2.36 2.15
N ILE A 164 12.51 3.07 1.68
CA ILE A 164 12.45 3.88 0.48
C ILE A 164 13.50 3.39 -0.52
N PHE A 165 13.07 3.02 -1.73
CA PHE A 165 13.91 2.55 -2.82
C PHE A 165 13.88 3.51 -4.01
N SER A 166 14.99 3.64 -4.74
CA SER A 166 15.00 4.24 -6.08
C SER A 166 14.63 3.18 -7.10
N GLU A 167 13.56 3.41 -7.86
CA GLU A 167 13.12 2.53 -8.92
C GLU A 167 12.85 3.31 -10.21
N LYS A 168 13.16 2.67 -11.34
CA LYS A 168 12.97 3.26 -12.66
C LYS A 168 11.73 2.67 -13.32
N PHE A 169 10.74 3.51 -13.56
CA PHE A 169 9.52 3.17 -14.29
C PHE A 169 9.53 3.90 -15.63
N GLY A 170 9.91 3.19 -16.70
CA GLY A 170 10.07 3.79 -18.02
C GLY A 170 11.20 4.82 -18.04
N ILE A 171 10.87 6.06 -18.42
CA ILE A 171 11.85 7.17 -18.44
C ILE A 171 11.99 7.90 -17.09
N CYS A 172 11.16 7.55 -16.10
CA CYS A 172 11.12 8.23 -14.81
C CYS A 172 11.84 7.44 -13.74
N GLU A 173 12.71 8.12 -12.99
CA GLU A 173 13.24 7.63 -11.73
C GLU A 173 12.33 8.07 -10.58
N ASN A 174 12.03 7.16 -9.67
CA ASN A 174 10.99 7.30 -8.66
C ASN A 174 11.48 6.77 -7.29
N ALA A 175 10.96 7.34 -6.22
CA ALA A 175 11.12 6.85 -4.86
C ALA A 175 9.91 5.97 -4.49
N VAL A 176 10.13 4.68 -4.35
CA VAL A 176 9.12 3.73 -3.86
C VAL A 176 9.25 3.63 -2.35
N ARG A 177 8.22 4.04 -1.62
CA ARG A 177 8.11 3.88 -0.17
C ARG A 177 7.24 2.69 0.16
N VAL A 178 7.81 1.69 0.81
CA VAL A 178 7.08 0.57 1.40
C VAL A 178 6.84 0.91 2.87
N GLN A 179 5.58 1.06 3.29
CA GLN A 179 5.19 1.27 4.68
C GLN A 179 4.28 0.13 5.14
N ILE A 180 4.69 -0.60 6.17
CA ILE A 180 3.97 -1.80 6.58
C ILE A 180 3.56 -1.70 8.03
N PHE A 181 2.25 -1.79 8.25
CA PHE A 181 1.67 -1.68 9.58
C PHE A 181 1.95 -2.91 10.45
N ASP A 182 2.08 -4.09 9.84
CA ASP A 182 2.52 -5.32 10.51
C ASP A 182 3.67 -6.01 9.75
N PRO A 183 4.91 -5.95 10.25
CA PRO A 183 6.06 -6.62 9.64
C PRO A 183 5.90 -8.12 9.38
N PHE A 184 4.98 -8.78 10.09
CA PHE A 184 4.67 -10.21 9.92
C PHE A 184 4.31 -10.59 8.49
N LEU A 185 3.73 -9.66 7.72
CA LEU A 185 3.33 -9.91 6.33
C LEU A 185 4.49 -10.35 5.43
N PHE A 186 5.71 -9.92 5.75
CA PHE A 186 6.94 -10.26 5.00
C PHE A 186 7.82 -11.27 5.74
N SER A 187 7.28 -11.90 6.78
CA SER A 187 7.91 -13.05 7.43
C SER A 187 7.69 -14.33 6.61
N ASN A 188 8.48 -15.36 6.89
CA ASN A 188 8.32 -16.67 6.25
C ASN A 188 7.03 -17.40 6.67
N ASN A 189 6.37 -16.96 7.75
CA ASN A 189 5.18 -17.63 8.31
C ASN A 189 3.86 -17.14 7.69
N PHE A 190 3.88 -16.05 6.93
CA PHE A 190 2.72 -15.51 6.22
C PHE A 190 3.06 -15.42 4.73
N GLY A 191 3.83 -14.41 4.33
CA GLY A 191 4.31 -14.26 2.97
C GLY A 191 3.21 -13.92 1.95
N LEU A 192 3.63 -13.80 0.68
CA LEU A 192 2.79 -13.26 -0.39
C LEU A 192 1.56 -14.09 -0.75
N ASN A 193 1.55 -15.39 -0.48
CA ASN A 193 0.46 -16.28 -0.87
C ASN A 193 -0.88 -15.93 -0.19
N PHE A 194 -0.82 -15.23 0.93
CA PHE A 194 -1.97 -14.75 1.69
C PHE A 194 -2.30 -13.28 1.45
N LEU A 195 -1.54 -12.61 0.58
CA LEU A 195 -1.74 -11.21 0.24
C LEU A 195 -2.48 -11.07 -1.09
N THR A 196 -3.30 -10.02 -1.15
CA THR A 196 -3.78 -9.42 -2.39
C THR A 196 -3.60 -7.91 -2.30
N TRP A 197 -3.72 -7.19 -3.41
CA TRP A 197 -3.50 -5.75 -3.43
C TRP A 197 -4.57 -5.00 -4.23
N LYS A 198 -4.66 -3.71 -3.95
CA LYS A 198 -5.42 -2.74 -4.75
C LYS A 198 -4.46 -1.62 -5.15
N ILE A 199 -4.40 -1.35 -6.45
CA ILE A 199 -3.63 -0.24 -6.99
C ILE A 199 -4.58 0.92 -7.23
N ASN A 200 -4.34 2.02 -6.54
CA ASN A 200 -5.07 3.28 -6.69
C ASN A 200 -4.14 4.31 -7.33
N PHE A 201 -4.56 4.87 -8.45
CA PHE A 201 -3.91 5.98 -9.13
C PHE A 201 -4.43 7.31 -8.61
N GLU A 202 -3.71 8.38 -8.91
CA GLU A 202 -4.12 9.77 -8.59
C GLU A 202 -5.59 10.07 -8.97
N LYS A 203 -6.06 9.55 -10.12
CA LYS A 203 -7.43 9.73 -10.61
C LYS A 203 -8.51 8.97 -9.83
N ASP A 204 -8.11 8.00 -9.01
CA ASP A 204 -9.04 7.14 -8.26
C ASP A 204 -9.46 7.79 -6.93
N TYR A 205 -8.86 8.92 -6.56
CA TYR A 205 -9.19 9.68 -5.37
C TYR A 205 -10.19 10.81 -5.68
N GLU A 206 -11.31 10.81 -4.95
CA GLU A 206 -12.29 11.89 -5.00
C GLU A 206 -11.82 13.11 -4.21
N GLN A 207 -12.32 14.29 -4.57
CA GLN A 207 -12.03 15.51 -3.84
C GLN A 207 -12.63 15.44 -2.43
N ALA A 208 -11.81 15.66 -1.41
CA ALA A 208 -12.29 15.88 -0.05
C ALA A 208 -12.96 17.26 0.03
N THR A 209 -14.24 17.34 -0.33
CA THR A 209 -15.07 18.53 -0.13
C THR A 209 -16.06 18.34 1.02
N ASN A 210 -16.47 19.45 1.63
CA ASN A 210 -17.75 19.47 2.32
C ASN A 210 -18.83 19.04 1.30
N LYS A 211 -19.77 18.19 1.74
CA LYS A 211 -20.75 17.44 0.93
C LYS A 211 -21.52 18.24 -0.14
N GLU A 212 -21.40 19.56 -0.17
CA GLU A 212 -22.12 20.50 -1.03
C GLU A 212 -21.33 21.00 -2.26
N GLN A 213 -20.04 20.67 -2.41
CA GLN A 213 -19.23 21.15 -3.56
C GLN A 213 -18.33 20.06 -4.14
N SER A 214 -18.88 18.95 -4.63
CA SER A 214 -18.07 17.91 -5.30
C SER A 214 -17.75 18.31 -6.75
N GLY A 215 -16.53 18.79 -6.99
CA GLY A 215 -15.94 18.90 -8.33
C GLY A 215 -15.06 17.69 -8.66
N LYS A 216 -15.00 17.28 -9.93
CA LYS A 216 -14.10 16.19 -10.40
C LYS A 216 -12.64 16.64 -10.60
N ALA A 217 -12.21 17.70 -9.91
CA ALA A 217 -10.85 18.21 -10.06
C ALA A 217 -9.87 17.30 -9.33
N ASN A 218 -8.69 17.07 -9.92
CA ASN A 218 -7.64 16.22 -9.39
C ASN A 218 -6.83 16.98 -8.30
N GLN A 219 -6.75 16.43 -7.08
CA GLN A 219 -6.44 17.15 -5.83
C GLN A 219 -5.12 16.77 -5.16
N MET A 220 -4.31 15.88 -5.75
CA MET A 220 -2.97 15.68 -5.20
C MET A 220 -2.17 16.97 -5.33
N PRO A 221 -1.48 17.47 -4.28
CA PRO A 221 -0.78 18.75 -4.34
C PRO A 221 0.19 18.83 -5.52
N LYS A 222 -0.18 19.61 -6.56
CA LYS A 222 0.65 19.84 -7.75
C LYS A 222 1.48 21.09 -7.55
N TYR A 223 2.64 20.92 -6.95
CA TYR A 223 3.61 22.00 -6.85
C TYR A 223 4.96 21.52 -7.34
N LYS A 224 5.77 22.35 -8.02
CA LYS A 224 7.07 21.96 -8.59
C LYS A 224 8.11 21.46 -7.57
N ASN A 225 7.93 21.74 -6.28
CA ASN A 225 8.81 21.27 -5.20
C ASN A 225 8.21 20.16 -4.30
N ILE A 226 6.94 19.76 -4.46
CA ILE A 226 6.30 18.71 -3.64
C ILE A 226 6.44 17.33 -4.28
N ILE A 227 6.93 16.34 -3.56
CA ILE A 227 6.97 14.94 -4.01
C ILE A 227 5.57 14.51 -4.47
N LYS A 228 5.44 14.12 -5.74
CA LYS A 228 4.14 13.70 -6.29
C LYS A 228 3.98 12.21 -6.07
N ASN A 229 2.90 11.80 -5.41
CA ASN A 229 2.49 10.40 -5.36
C ASN A 229 1.76 10.08 -6.66
N PHE A 230 2.16 9.01 -7.33
CA PHE A 230 1.58 8.58 -8.59
C PHE A 230 0.67 7.36 -8.42
N VAL A 231 1.03 6.50 -7.48
CA VAL A 231 0.38 5.21 -7.27
C VAL A 231 0.42 4.87 -5.78
N ASN A 232 -0.75 4.62 -5.20
CA ASN A 232 -0.89 3.97 -3.91
C ASN A 232 -1.24 2.50 -4.09
N ILE A 233 -0.66 1.65 -3.27
CA ILE A 233 -0.81 0.19 -3.32
C ILE A 233 -1.21 -0.26 -1.93
N GLU A 234 -2.45 -0.67 -1.76
CA GLU A 234 -2.97 -1.16 -0.49
C GLU A 234 -2.91 -2.69 -0.48
N LEU A 235 -2.39 -3.27 0.60
CA LEU A 235 -2.28 -4.71 0.81
C LEU A 235 -3.44 -5.18 1.70
N PHE A 236 -4.01 -6.33 1.36
CA PHE A 236 -5.12 -6.96 2.05
C PHE A 236 -4.87 -8.46 2.23
N HIS A 237 -5.55 -9.06 3.18
CA HIS A 237 -5.62 -10.52 3.28
C HIS A 237 -6.38 -11.07 2.05
N LYS A 238 -5.92 -12.16 1.43
CA LYS A 238 -6.52 -12.71 0.21
C LYS A 238 -7.98 -13.14 0.37
N LYS A 239 -8.38 -13.51 1.60
CA LYS A 239 -9.77 -13.84 1.96
C LYS A 239 -10.62 -12.60 2.26
N ASP A 240 -10.03 -11.41 2.41
CA ASP A 240 -10.75 -10.15 2.56
C ASP A 240 -11.20 -9.64 1.18
N LEU A 241 -12.31 -10.21 0.70
CA LEU A 241 -12.87 -9.89 -0.61
C LEU A 241 -13.40 -8.46 -0.71
N LYS A 242 -13.78 -7.87 0.43
CA LYS A 242 -14.32 -6.50 0.50
C LYS A 242 -13.24 -5.45 0.69
N LYS A 243 -12.01 -5.86 1.03
CA LYS A 243 -10.85 -4.99 1.24
C LYS A 243 -11.12 -3.98 2.36
N GLU A 244 -11.66 -4.47 3.46
CA GLU A 244 -12.05 -3.68 4.65
C GLU A 244 -10.89 -3.50 5.64
N ASP A 245 -9.91 -4.42 5.67
CA ASP A 245 -8.73 -4.36 6.56
C ASP A 245 -7.45 -4.19 5.74
N CYS A 246 -7.02 -2.93 5.57
CA CYS A 246 -5.74 -2.63 4.93
C CYS A 246 -4.59 -2.95 5.91
N ILE A 247 -3.78 -3.95 5.56
CA ILE A 247 -2.72 -4.48 6.42
C ILE A 247 -1.33 -3.94 6.06
N GLY A 248 -1.19 -3.21 4.95
CA GLY A 248 0.04 -2.49 4.58
C GLY A 248 -0.14 -1.59 3.36
N MET A 249 0.80 -0.67 3.14
CA MET A 249 0.76 0.29 2.03
C MET A 249 2.11 0.44 1.31
N GLY A 250 2.09 0.43 -0.02
CA GLY A 250 3.21 0.84 -0.86
C GLY A 250 2.86 2.14 -1.59
N HIS A 251 3.73 3.14 -1.55
CA HIS A 251 3.58 4.39 -2.27
C HIS A 251 4.66 4.52 -3.32
N ASN A 252 4.28 4.90 -4.54
CA ASN A 252 5.24 5.27 -5.57
C ASN A 252 5.22 6.78 -5.73
N TYR A 253 6.32 7.41 -5.32
CA TYR A 253 6.54 8.83 -5.46
C TYR A 253 7.52 9.11 -6.59
N GLY A 254 7.37 10.21 -7.30
CA GLY A 254 8.41 10.66 -8.23
C GLY A 254 8.64 12.16 -8.17
N LYS A 255 9.91 12.54 -8.33
CA LYS A 255 10.37 13.87 -8.73
C LYS A 255 11.86 13.94 -9.03
N GLY A 256 12.21 14.86 -9.94
CA GLY A 256 13.59 15.19 -10.34
C GLY A 256 14.55 15.23 -9.15
N TRP A 257 15.46 14.26 -9.15
CA TRP A 257 16.28 13.76 -8.04
C TRP A 257 17.15 14.82 -7.32
N ARG A 258 17.38 16.00 -7.90
CA ARG A 258 18.34 17.00 -7.39
C ARG A 258 17.99 17.70 -6.07
N ARG A 259 16.89 17.35 -5.39
CA ARG A 259 16.49 17.99 -4.12
C ARG A 259 16.13 17.03 -2.99
N PHE A 260 16.18 15.72 -3.21
CA PHE A 260 15.83 14.73 -2.17
C PHE A 260 16.90 14.63 -1.07
N GLU A 261 18.18 14.86 -1.40
CA GLU A 261 19.29 14.87 -0.44
C GLU A 261 19.10 15.96 0.64
N ASN A 262 18.66 17.17 0.24
CA ASN A 262 18.51 18.30 1.15
C ASN A 262 17.36 18.17 2.18
N CYS A 263 16.35 17.33 1.93
CA CYS A 263 15.27 17.11 2.91
C CYS A 263 15.64 16.13 4.03
N PHE A 264 16.61 15.24 3.81
CA PHE A 264 17.09 14.30 4.83
C PHE A 264 18.35 14.80 5.54
N GLU A 265 19.22 15.58 4.88
CA GLU A 265 20.37 16.20 5.56
C GLU A 265 19.96 17.21 6.64
N GLY A 266 18.78 17.85 6.51
CA GLY A 266 18.23 18.76 7.51
C GLY A 266 17.85 18.12 8.86
N ARG A 267 17.90 16.79 9.00
CA ARG A 267 17.66 16.07 10.28
C ARG A 267 18.93 15.52 10.94
N LYS A 268 20.13 15.86 10.46
CA LYS A 268 21.38 15.48 11.15
C LYS A 268 21.80 16.44 12.28
N ASN A 269 21.09 17.56 12.49
CA ASN A 269 21.49 18.60 13.45
C ASN A 269 20.41 18.93 14.50
N TRP A 270 19.82 17.92 15.14
CA TRP A 270 19.08 18.11 16.39
C TRP A 270 19.52 17.01 17.37
N ASN A 271 20.64 17.27 18.05
CA ASN A 271 20.95 16.70 19.37
C ASN A 271 20.18 17.48 20.42
#